data_AF-A0A9E5ET02-F1
#
_entry.id   AF-A0A9E5ET02-F1
#
_cell.length_a   1.000
_cell.length_b   1.000
_cell.length_c   1.000
_cell.angle_alpha   90.00
_cell.angle_beta   90.00
_cell.angle_gamma   90.00
#
_symmetry.space_group_name_H-M   'P 1'
#
loop_
_entity.id
_entity.type
_entity.pdbx_description
1 polymer ?
#
loop_
_entity_poly.entity_id
_entity_poly.type
_entity_poly.pdbx_seq_one_letter_code
_entity_poly.pdbx_strand_id
1 'polypeptide(L)'
;MSEPLQFMMGKYAAEVPADLYYSRNHFWCRVVAGKTRFGFSSYAIKLMQDVYFLDWQVNAGDKVALLEQIGHIETSKAVSDLFAPLEGTLLCFNPDVLADPSAINVDGYDKGWLFEMDGSIDSLMDANAYHAFLEENWEKAQRMLKGKINAGDD
;
A
#
# COMPACT_ATOMS: atom_id res chain seq x y z
N MET A 1 -7.65 20.65 -9.58
CA MET A 1 -7.21 19.32 -9.13
C MET A 1 -7.42 18.39 -10.30
N SER A 2 -6.42 17.57 -10.66
CA SER A 2 -6.56 16.60 -11.75
C SER A 2 -7.53 15.49 -11.31
N GLU A 3 -8.32 14.97 -12.25
CA GLU A 3 -9.25 13.88 -11.95
C GLU A 3 -8.47 12.59 -11.59
N PRO A 4 -8.96 11.78 -10.64
CA PRO A 4 -8.33 10.51 -10.32
C PRO A 4 -8.39 9.56 -11.52
N LEU A 5 -7.29 8.82 -11.73
CA LEU A 5 -7.27 7.74 -12.71
C LEU A 5 -8.02 6.53 -12.14
N GLN A 6 -8.49 5.66 -13.04
CA GLN A 6 -9.12 4.39 -12.66
C GLN A 6 -8.37 3.22 -13.31
N PHE A 7 -8.02 2.24 -12.49
CA PHE A 7 -7.45 0.98 -12.94
C PHE A 7 -8.47 -0.15 -12.80
N MET A 8 -8.77 -0.84 -13.91
CA MET A 8 -9.83 -1.86 -13.94
C MET A 8 -9.29 -3.25 -13.56
N MET A 9 -9.82 -3.79 -12.47
CA MET A 9 -9.52 -5.13 -11.93
C MET A 9 -10.68 -6.09 -12.23
N GLY A 10 -10.98 -6.29 -13.52
CA GLY A 10 -12.19 -7.01 -13.95
C GLY A 10 -13.43 -6.13 -13.80
N LYS A 11 -14.38 -6.52 -12.94
CA LYS A 11 -15.60 -5.74 -12.69
C LYS A 11 -15.43 -4.63 -11.65
N TYR A 12 -14.28 -4.56 -10.98
CA TYR A 12 -14.00 -3.57 -9.95
C TYR A 12 -13.03 -2.52 -10.48
N ALA A 13 -13.24 -1.25 -10.15
CA ALA A 13 -12.28 -0.18 -10.40
C ALA A 13 -11.49 0.10 -9.12
N ALA A 14 -10.17 0.26 -9.24
CA ALA A 14 -9.29 0.83 -8.23
C ALA A 14 -9.04 2.31 -8.58
N GLU A 15 -9.31 3.19 -7.63
CA GLU A 15 -9.03 4.61 -7.78
C GLU A 15 -7.53 4.88 -7.61
N VAL A 16 -7.00 5.80 -8.41
CA VAL A 16 -5.61 6.25 -8.34
C VAL A 16 -5.61 7.79 -8.36
N PRO A 17 -5.74 8.44 -7.19
CA PRO A 17 -5.67 9.90 -7.07
C PRO A 17 -4.44 10.51 -7.76
N ALA A 18 -4.68 11.53 -8.59
CA ALA A 18 -3.65 12.12 -9.44
C ALA A 18 -2.64 13.01 -8.69
N ASP A 19 -2.95 13.40 -7.46
CA ASP A 19 -2.14 14.27 -6.59
C ASP A 19 -1.26 13.50 -5.61
N LEU A 20 -1.21 12.17 -5.72
CA LEU A 20 -0.39 11.29 -4.89
C LEU A 20 0.78 10.68 -5.67
N TYR A 21 1.78 10.24 -4.92
CA TYR A 21 2.81 9.33 -5.40
C TYR A 21 2.48 7.89 -4.99
N TYR A 22 3.18 6.93 -5.57
CA TYR A 22 2.96 5.51 -5.34
C TYR A 22 4.27 4.73 -5.31
N SER A 23 4.36 3.75 -4.42
CA SER A 23 5.50 2.85 -4.35
C SER A 23 5.28 1.60 -5.22
N ARG A 24 6.38 0.91 -5.55
CA ARG A 24 6.33 -0.35 -6.31
C ARG A 24 5.60 -1.48 -5.58
N ASN A 25 5.58 -1.43 -4.24
CA ASN A 25 4.82 -2.34 -3.39
C ASN A 25 3.43 -1.80 -3.00
N HIS A 26 2.85 -0.94 -3.85
CA HIS A 26 1.44 -0.54 -3.85
C HIS A 26 0.96 0.30 -2.67
N PHE A 27 1.85 1.05 -2.02
CA PHE A 27 1.46 2.15 -1.14
C PHE A 27 1.19 3.41 -1.96
N TRP A 28 0.20 4.20 -1.56
CA TRP A 28 0.15 5.62 -1.91
C TRP A 28 1.00 6.42 -0.94
N CYS A 29 1.48 7.57 -1.40
CA CYS A 29 2.40 8.42 -0.68
C CYS A 29 1.98 9.89 -0.81
N ARG A 30 1.91 10.62 0.31
CA ARG A 30 1.66 12.06 0.35
C ARG A 30 2.79 12.77 1.08
N VAL A 31 3.40 13.76 0.43
CA VAL A 31 4.43 14.59 1.07
C VAL A 31 3.75 15.69 1.89
N VAL A 32 4.00 15.70 3.20
CA VAL A 32 3.44 16.66 4.16
C VAL A 32 4.59 17.25 4.97
N ALA A 33 4.84 18.55 4.79
CA ALA A 33 5.86 19.29 5.55
C ALA A 33 7.25 18.61 5.57
N GLY A 34 7.67 18.04 4.43
CA GLY A 34 8.98 17.37 4.29
C GLY A 34 9.02 15.91 4.74
N LYS A 35 7.91 15.34 5.21
CA LYS A 35 7.77 13.91 5.52
C LYS A 35 6.90 13.24 4.47
N THR A 36 7.06 11.94 4.28
CA THR A 36 6.22 11.16 3.38
C THR A 36 5.31 10.26 4.18
N ARG A 37 4.01 10.46 4.04
CA ARG A 37 2.97 9.63 4.65
C ARG A 37 2.55 8.53 3.69
N PHE A 38 2.39 7.31 4.20
CA PHE A 38 2.07 6.13 3.41
C PHE A 38 0.74 5.50 3.85
N GLY A 39 0.02 4.92 2.88
CA GLY A 39 -1.12 4.04 3.11
C GLY A 39 -1.31 3.09 1.94
N PHE A 40 -2.17 2.07 2.07
CA PHE A 40 -2.39 1.12 0.97
C PHE A 40 -3.19 1.76 -0.16
N SER A 41 -2.76 1.57 -1.41
CA SER A 41 -3.56 1.96 -2.56
C SER A 41 -4.86 1.15 -2.65
N SER A 42 -5.89 1.72 -3.30
CA SER A 42 -7.15 1.03 -3.60
C SER A 42 -6.93 -0.31 -4.32
N TYR A 43 -5.91 -0.37 -5.18
CA TYR A 43 -5.47 -1.60 -5.83
C TYR A 43 -5.06 -2.67 -4.81
N ALA A 44 -4.18 -2.32 -3.85
CA ALA A 44 -3.72 -3.25 -2.82
C ALA A 44 -4.87 -3.75 -1.95
N ILE A 45 -5.72 -2.84 -1.45
CA ILE A 45 -6.88 -3.20 -0.63
C ILE A 45 -7.80 -4.17 -1.38
N LYS A 46 -8.12 -3.91 -2.66
CA LYS A 46 -8.98 -4.81 -3.44
C LYS A 46 -8.38 -6.19 -3.67
N LEU A 47 -7.05 -6.31 -3.79
CA LEU A 47 -6.40 -7.62 -3.86
C LEU A 47 -6.55 -8.40 -2.55
N MET A 48 -6.33 -7.70 -1.44
CA MET A 48 -6.41 -8.22 -0.08
C MET A 48 -7.85 -8.46 0.39
N GLN A 49 -8.82 -7.81 -0.26
CA GLN A 49 -10.25 -7.69 0.09
C GLN A 49 -10.48 -6.89 1.37
N ASP A 50 -9.94 -7.35 2.50
CA ASP A 50 -10.05 -6.67 3.78
C ASP A 50 -8.79 -6.90 4.62
N VAL A 51 -8.33 -5.86 5.30
CA VAL A 51 -7.28 -5.93 6.34
C VAL A 51 -7.96 -5.99 7.71
N TYR A 52 -7.66 -7.02 8.50
CA TYR A 52 -8.22 -7.23 9.84
C TYR A 52 -7.25 -6.92 10.96
N PHE A 53 -5.96 -7.10 10.69
CA PHE A 53 -4.90 -6.92 11.68
C PHE A 53 -3.64 -6.38 11.03
N LEU A 54 -2.89 -5.62 11.80
CA LEU A 54 -1.63 -5.00 11.43
C LEU A 54 -0.70 -5.04 12.63
N ASP A 55 0.50 -5.58 12.43
CA ASP A 55 1.53 -5.64 13.45
C ASP A 55 2.86 -5.13 12.88
N TRP A 56 3.52 -4.27 13.66
CA TRP A 56 4.78 -3.64 13.27
C TRP A 56 5.95 -4.30 13.97
N GLN A 57 7.01 -4.59 13.21
CA GLN A 57 8.25 -5.19 13.71
C GLN A 57 9.37 -4.16 13.92
N VAL A 58 9.11 -2.90 13.58
CA VAL A 58 10.02 -1.77 13.75
C VAL A 58 9.36 -0.69 14.63
N ASN A 59 10.17 0.21 15.15
CA ASN A 59 9.73 1.31 16.01
C ASN A 59 9.88 2.66 15.30
N ALA A 60 9.15 3.66 15.78
CA ALA A 60 9.41 5.05 15.42
C ALA A 60 10.85 5.43 15.81
N GLY A 61 11.59 6.00 14.85
CA GLY A 61 13.01 6.35 14.96
C GLY A 61 13.95 5.34 14.30
N ASP A 62 13.48 4.14 13.96
CA ASP A 62 14.31 3.11 13.33
C ASP A 62 14.64 3.48 11.87
N LYS A 63 15.88 3.18 11.46
CA LYS A 63 16.28 3.23 10.06
C LYS A 63 15.94 1.91 9.40
N VAL A 64 15.41 1.98 8.18
CA VAL A 64 15.03 0.81 7.39
C VAL A 64 15.61 0.92 5.99
N ALA A 65 16.10 -0.20 5.46
CA ALA A 65 16.50 -0.31 4.06
C ALA A 65 15.27 -0.50 3.15
N LEU A 66 15.42 -0.17 1.87
CA LEU A 66 14.40 -0.48 0.87
C LEU A 66 14.10 -2.00 0.88
N LEU A 67 12.81 -2.34 0.95
CA LEU A 67 12.31 -3.71 1.05
C LEU A 67 12.73 -4.47 2.32
N GLU A 68 13.19 -3.78 3.37
CA GLU A 68 13.30 -4.37 4.70
C GLU A 68 11.91 -4.66 5.27
N GLN A 69 11.75 -5.79 5.95
CA GLN A 69 10.49 -6.13 6.59
C GLN A 69 10.21 -5.17 7.76
N ILE A 70 9.05 -4.51 7.72
CA ILE A 70 8.65 -3.53 8.74
C ILE A 70 7.47 -4.01 9.58
N GLY A 71 6.79 -5.07 9.14
CA GLY A 71 5.60 -5.59 9.81
C GLY A 71 4.93 -6.70 9.02
N HIS A 72 3.70 -7.00 9.38
CA HIS A 72 2.82 -7.87 8.61
C HIS A 72 1.36 -7.46 8.81
N ILE A 73 0.51 -7.92 7.90
CA ILE A 73 -0.94 -7.76 7.93
C ILE A 73 -1.63 -9.10 7.87
N GLU A 74 -2.81 -9.17 8.46
CA GLU A 74 -3.74 -10.28 8.30
C GLU A 74 -4.97 -9.81 7.52
N THR A 75 -5.36 -10.63 6.55
CA THR A 75 -6.52 -10.40 5.68
C THR A 75 -7.40 -11.63 5.69
N SER A 76 -8.57 -11.56 5.05
CA SER A 76 -9.44 -12.75 4.88
C SER A 76 -8.81 -13.89 4.09
N LYS A 77 -7.74 -13.60 3.35
CA LYS A 77 -7.10 -14.56 2.45
C LYS A 77 -5.78 -15.10 2.98
N ALA A 78 -5.02 -14.26 3.66
CA ALA A 78 -3.63 -14.56 4.00
C ALA A 78 -3.08 -13.63 5.07
N VAL A 79 -2.05 -14.09 5.75
CA VAL A 79 -1.05 -13.26 6.41
C VAL A 79 -0.01 -12.85 5.36
N SER A 80 0.40 -11.59 5.35
CA SER A 80 1.39 -11.08 4.40
C SER A 80 2.36 -10.11 5.07
N ASP A 81 3.65 -10.30 4.81
CA ASP A 81 4.68 -9.38 5.29
C ASP A 81 4.56 -8.02 4.61
N LEU A 82 4.87 -6.97 5.38
CA LEU A 82 5.00 -5.60 4.91
C LEU A 82 6.47 -5.22 4.81
N PHE A 83 6.80 -4.54 3.73
CA PHE A 83 8.16 -4.12 3.42
C PHE A 83 8.25 -2.62 3.25
N ALA A 84 9.36 -2.02 3.69
CA ALA A 84 9.61 -0.59 3.57
C ALA A 84 9.55 -0.16 2.09
N PRO A 85 8.74 0.87 1.76
CA PRO A 85 8.57 1.34 0.38
C PRO A 85 9.79 2.13 -0.15
N LEU A 86 10.63 2.64 0.76
CA LEU A 86 11.87 3.35 0.48
C LEU A 86 12.87 3.16 1.62
N GLU A 87 14.14 3.41 1.35
CA GLU A 87 15.17 3.52 2.39
C GLU A 87 15.02 4.84 3.14
N GLY A 88 15.07 4.79 4.47
CA GLY A 88 14.88 6.00 5.26
C GLY A 88 14.75 5.75 6.76
N THR A 89 14.11 6.69 7.44
CA THR A 89 13.80 6.61 8.87
C THR A 89 12.30 6.61 9.07
N LEU A 90 11.78 5.61 9.78
CA LEU A 90 10.38 5.57 10.16
C LEU A 90 10.13 6.59 11.28
N LEU A 91 9.16 7.49 11.10
CA LEU A 91 8.94 8.62 12.01
C LEU A 91 7.81 8.36 13.01
N CYS A 92 6.71 7.78 12.55
CA CYS A 92 5.56 7.44 13.37
C CYS A 92 4.63 6.46 12.66
N PHE A 93 3.75 5.85 13.44
CA PHE A 93 2.61 5.07 12.97
C PHE A 93 1.32 5.84 13.23
N ASN A 94 0.26 5.53 12.47
CA ASN A 94 -1.04 6.12 12.68
C ASN A 94 -1.70 5.55 13.96
N PRO A 95 -1.88 6.36 15.02
CA PRO A 95 -2.45 5.87 16.27
C PRO A 95 -3.91 5.44 16.12
N ASP A 96 -4.66 6.04 15.20
CA ASP A 96 -6.07 5.71 14.97
C ASP A 96 -6.18 4.32 14.35
N VAL A 97 -5.32 4.00 13.37
CA VAL A 97 -5.28 2.68 12.72
C VAL A 97 -4.73 1.59 13.64
N LEU A 98 -3.80 1.92 14.54
CA LEU A 98 -3.33 0.99 15.57
C LEU A 98 -4.45 0.61 16.56
N ALA A 99 -5.35 1.56 16.86
CA ALA A 99 -6.49 1.30 17.73
C ALA A 99 -7.63 0.58 16.99
N ASP A 100 -7.87 0.95 15.73
CA ASP A 100 -8.88 0.35 14.86
C ASP A 100 -8.42 0.33 13.39
N PRO A 101 -8.06 -0.85 12.84
CA PRO A 101 -7.59 -0.95 11.46
C PRO A 101 -8.70 -0.76 10.42
N SER A 102 -9.98 -0.62 10.81
CA SER A 102 -11.11 -0.51 9.88
C SER A 102 -10.96 0.63 8.86
N ALA A 103 -10.32 1.74 9.27
CA ALA A 103 -10.06 2.90 8.42
C ALA A 103 -9.24 2.57 7.17
N ILE A 104 -8.39 1.54 7.22
CA ILE A 104 -7.61 1.04 6.07
C ILE A 104 -8.55 0.64 4.92
N ASN A 105 -9.66 -0.02 5.24
CA ASN A 105 -10.59 -0.57 4.26
C ASN A 105 -11.61 0.47 3.76
N VAL A 106 -12.03 1.42 4.61
CA VAL A 106 -13.13 2.34 4.30
C VAL A 106 -12.69 3.75 3.88
N ASP A 107 -11.52 4.22 4.32
CA ASP A 107 -11.03 5.58 4.08
C ASP A 107 -9.51 5.59 3.84
N GLY A 108 -9.07 4.73 2.92
CA GLY A 108 -7.66 4.40 2.73
C GLY A 108 -6.77 5.58 2.32
N TYR A 109 -7.30 6.63 1.68
CA TYR A 109 -6.53 7.79 1.19
C TYR A 109 -6.53 9.01 2.11
N ASP A 110 -7.24 8.93 3.23
CA ASP A 110 -7.22 9.95 4.28
C ASP A 110 -6.92 9.30 5.63
N LYS A 111 -7.94 8.84 6.35
CA LYS A 111 -7.78 8.31 7.72
C LYS A 111 -7.05 6.98 7.80
N GLY A 112 -7.06 6.20 6.72
CA GLY A 112 -6.41 4.88 6.61
C GLY A 112 -4.91 4.92 6.31
N TRP A 113 -4.23 6.05 6.50
CA TRP A 113 -2.77 6.11 6.44
C TRP A 113 -2.14 5.23 7.54
N LEU A 114 -0.94 4.73 7.31
CA LEU A 114 -0.32 3.68 8.13
C LEU A 114 0.87 4.21 8.93
N PHE A 115 1.78 4.91 8.25
CA PHE A 115 3.01 5.42 8.85
C PHE A 115 3.55 6.63 8.08
N GLU A 116 4.48 7.36 8.70
CA GLU A 116 5.29 8.40 8.06
C GLU A 116 6.76 8.01 8.06
N MET A 117 7.47 8.35 6.99
CA MET A 117 8.93 8.20 6.89
C MET A 117 9.57 9.49 6.38
N ASP A 118 10.84 9.66 6.76
CA ASP A 118 11.79 10.52 6.04
C ASP A 118 12.63 9.66 5.09
N GLY A 119 13.02 10.20 3.94
CA GLY A 119 13.79 9.50 2.91
C GLY A 119 13.61 10.09 1.51
N SER A 120 14.45 9.65 0.56
CA SER A 120 14.31 10.08 -0.84
C SER A 120 13.07 9.48 -1.48
N ILE A 121 12.30 10.32 -2.16
CA ILE A 121 11.10 9.93 -2.91
C ILE A 121 11.39 9.66 -4.40
N ASP A 122 12.64 9.71 -4.83
CA ASP A 122 13.03 9.60 -6.25
C ASP A 122 12.64 8.24 -6.87
N SER A 123 12.46 7.22 -6.04
CA SER A 123 12.02 5.88 -6.45
C SER A 123 10.50 5.73 -6.56
N LEU A 124 9.73 6.72 -6.09
CA LEU A 124 8.27 6.71 -6.15
C LEU A 124 7.79 7.09 -7.55
N MET A 125 6.62 6.58 -7.90
CA MET A 125 5.94 6.84 -9.16
C MET A 125 4.88 7.91 -8.95
N ASP A 126 4.70 8.80 -9.92
CA ASP A 126 3.47 9.58 -9.98
C ASP A 126 2.26 8.69 -10.35
N ALA A 127 1.06 9.24 -10.31
CA ALA A 127 -0.16 8.51 -10.62
C ALA A 127 -0.18 7.89 -12.04
N ASN A 128 0.36 8.58 -13.05
CA ASN A 128 0.39 8.08 -14.43
C ASN A 128 1.36 6.90 -14.56
N ALA A 129 2.56 7.04 -13.99
CA ALA A 129 3.57 6.00 -13.96
C ALA A 129 3.09 4.77 -13.17
N TYR A 130 2.38 4.98 -12.06
CA TYR A 130 1.79 3.88 -11.31
C TYR A 130 0.69 3.17 -12.09
N HIS A 131 -0.19 3.93 -12.76
CA HIS A 131 -1.24 3.35 -13.60
C HIS A 131 -0.65 2.49 -14.73
N ALA A 132 0.34 3.01 -15.46
CA ALA A 132 1.06 2.24 -16.48
C ALA A 132 1.76 1.00 -15.89
N PHE A 133 2.37 1.12 -14.71
CA PHE A 133 2.97 0.00 -13.99
C PHE A 133 1.93 -1.08 -13.65
N LEU A 134 0.72 -0.70 -13.25
CA LEU A 134 -0.38 -1.66 -13.02
C LEU A 134 -0.78 -2.35 -14.33
N GLU A 135 -0.95 -1.61 -15.42
CA GLU A 135 -1.29 -2.18 -16.74
C GLU A 135 -0.26 -3.22 -17.21
N GLU A 136 1.02 -2.90 -17.11
CA GLU A 136 2.12 -3.80 -17.52
C GLU A 136 2.16 -5.10 -16.68
N ASN A 137 1.80 -5.02 -15.40
CA ASN A 137 1.95 -6.14 -14.46
C ASN A 137 0.65 -6.91 -14.20
N TRP A 138 -0.49 -6.42 -14.70
CA TRP A 138 -1.81 -6.97 -14.37
C TRP A 138 -1.98 -8.42 -14.79
N GLU A 139 -1.57 -8.78 -16.01
CA GLU A 139 -1.71 -10.16 -16.49
C GLU A 139 -0.96 -11.15 -15.59
N LYS A 140 0.24 -10.78 -15.13
CA LYS A 140 1.05 -11.59 -14.21
C LYS A 140 0.35 -11.70 -12.85
N ALA A 141 -0.13 -10.58 -12.30
CA ALA A 141 -0.88 -10.57 -11.05
C ALA A 141 -2.13 -11.46 -11.12
N GLN A 142 -2.90 -11.40 -12.21
CA GLN A 142 -4.07 -12.25 -12.42
C GLN A 142 -3.72 -13.74 -12.45
N ARG A 143 -2.62 -14.13 -13.09
CA ARG A 143 -2.16 -15.52 -13.12
C ARG A 143 -1.79 -16.01 -11.72
N MET A 144 -1.08 -15.20 -10.94
CA MET A 144 -0.74 -15.54 -9.55
C MET A 144 -1.97 -15.69 -8.67
N LEU A 145 -2.97 -14.79 -8.81
CA LEU A 145 -4.22 -14.86 -8.05
C LEU A 145 -5.01 -16.13 -8.37
N LYS A 146 -5.14 -16.49 -9.67
CA LYS A 146 -5.80 -17.73 -10.08
C LYS A 146 -5.06 -18.97 -9.60
N GLY A 147 -3.72 -18.95 -9.63
CA GLY A 147 -2.88 -20.03 -9.14
C GLY A 147 -3.04 -20.26 -7.63
N LYS A 148 -3.13 -19.20 -6.83
CA LYS A 148 -3.37 -19.29 -5.38
C LYS A 148 -4.75 -19.85 -5.04
N ILE A 149 -5.79 -19.47 -5.80
CA ILE A 149 -7.16 -20.01 -5.61
C ILE A 149 -7.17 -21.52 -5.81
N ASN A 150 -6.52 -22.02 -6.86
CA ASN A 150 -6.51 -23.46 -7.16
C ASN A 150 -5.64 -24.30 -6.21
N ALA A 151 -4.79 -23.67 -5.38
CA ALA A 151 -3.90 -24.37 -4.45
C ALA A 151 -4.45 -24.44 -3.02
N GLY A 152 -5.58 -23.79 -2.73
CA GLY A 152 -6.21 -23.76 -1.40
C GLY A 152 -7.34 -24.78 -1.18
N ASP A 153 -7.60 -25.64 -2.17
CA ASP A 153 -8.71 -26.62 -2.17
C ASP A 153 -8.24 -28.09 -1.93
N ASP A 154 -6.97 -28.32 -1.59
CA ASP A 154 -6.40 -29.66 -1.28
C ASP A 154 -6.08 -29.87 0.22
#